data_AF-A0A968HQH1-F1
#
_entry.id   AF-A0A968HQH1-F1
#
_cell.length_a   1.000
_cell.length_b   1.000
_cell.length_c   1.000
_cell.angle_alpha   90.00
_cell.angle_beta   90.00
_cell.angle_gamma   90.00
#
_symmetry.space_group_name_H-M   'P 1'
#
loop_
_entity.id
_entity.type
_entity.pdbx_description
1 polymer ?
#
loop_
_entity_poly.entity_id
_entity_poly.type
_entity_poly.pdbx_seq_one_letter_code
_entity_poly.pdbx_strand_id
1 'polypeptide(L)'
;MKAPLPLLALSLLPFSIAGCKAGAVGDVLEPDKPTAADAVGDELTCSEDQSLAEPLIVDWGSDDRTDLEVAMGSGLVIASYDCNSFRVLESCRVAGGYAFKGVGRKEDVIQIVGRDELHANLPLGAAKFEAGLDRSSAIDIALVTVGKHLSQVASVSRVQLEGDCEGATHFVRSAIVGAFAV
;
A
#
# COMPACT_ATOMS: atom_id res chain seq x y z
N MET A 1 75.15 -21.85 -49.60
CA MET A 1 74.05 -21.61 -50.57
C MET A 1 72.88 -21.01 -49.79
N LYS A 2 72.46 -19.80 -50.18
CA LYS A 2 71.35 -19.04 -49.58
C LYS A 2 70.03 -19.64 -50.05
N ALA A 3 69.08 -19.88 -49.14
CA ALA A 3 67.68 -20.08 -49.46
C ALA A 3 66.81 -19.34 -48.42
N PRO A 4 65.67 -18.74 -48.81
CA PRO A 4 65.06 -17.63 -48.10
C PRO A 4 63.90 -18.04 -47.17
N LEU A 5 63.73 -17.20 -46.16
CA LEU A 5 62.69 -17.19 -45.13
C LEU A 5 61.33 -16.76 -45.71
N PRO A 6 60.20 -17.45 -45.47
CA PRO A 6 58.88 -16.88 -45.69
C PRO A 6 58.32 -16.30 -44.39
N LEU A 7 58.01 -15.00 -44.47
CA LEU A 7 57.29 -14.19 -43.50
C LEU A 7 55.88 -14.80 -43.30
N LEU A 8 55.60 -15.38 -42.13
CA LEU A 8 54.24 -15.79 -41.77
C LEU A 8 53.46 -14.55 -41.32
N ALA A 9 52.52 -14.11 -42.15
CA ALA A 9 51.59 -13.04 -41.85
C ALA A 9 50.63 -13.47 -40.73
N LEU A 10 50.73 -12.83 -39.57
CA LEU A 10 49.82 -13.00 -38.44
C LEU A 10 48.50 -12.27 -38.75
N SER A 11 47.53 -12.99 -39.32
CA SER A 11 46.17 -12.50 -39.54
C SER A 11 45.45 -12.34 -38.19
N LEU A 12 45.29 -11.11 -37.71
CA LEU A 12 44.38 -10.78 -36.62
C LEU A 12 42.94 -11.07 -37.07
N LEU A 13 42.33 -12.13 -36.54
CA LEU A 13 40.87 -12.30 -36.56
C LEU A 13 40.25 -11.30 -35.58
N PRO A 14 39.30 -10.46 -35.98
CA PRO A 14 38.49 -9.69 -35.05
C PRO A 14 37.57 -10.66 -34.29
N PHE A 15 37.85 -10.84 -33.00
CA PHE A 15 36.96 -11.54 -32.08
C PHE A 15 35.73 -10.65 -31.88
N SER A 16 34.67 -10.91 -32.64
CA SER A 16 33.36 -10.29 -32.42
C SER A 16 32.87 -10.67 -31.04
N ILE A 17 33.03 -9.77 -30.08
CA ILE A 17 32.39 -9.85 -28.77
C ILE A 17 30.90 -9.74 -29.07
N ALA A 18 30.23 -10.89 -29.16
CA ALA A 18 28.79 -10.97 -29.02
C ALA A 18 28.47 -10.45 -27.63
N GLY A 19 28.22 -9.14 -27.54
CA GLY A 19 27.75 -8.50 -26.33
C GLY A 19 26.43 -9.18 -25.97
N CYS A 20 26.46 -10.02 -24.95
CA CYS A 20 25.25 -10.39 -24.24
C CYS A 20 24.60 -9.07 -23.82
N LYS A 21 23.49 -8.70 -24.46
CA LYS A 21 22.58 -7.67 -23.95
C LYS A 21 22.02 -8.21 -22.64
N ALA A 22 22.77 -8.07 -21.55
CA ALA A 22 22.28 -8.22 -20.20
C ALA A 22 21.15 -7.19 -20.03
N GLY A 23 19.91 -7.66 -19.98
CA GLY A 23 18.71 -6.82 -19.89
C GLY A 23 17.53 -7.42 -20.63
N ALA A 24 17.70 -7.83 -21.90
CA ALA A 24 16.57 -8.24 -22.74
C ALA A 24 15.98 -9.63 -22.40
N VAL A 25 16.70 -10.46 -21.64
CA VAL A 25 16.20 -11.79 -21.22
C VAL A 25 15.37 -11.70 -19.93
N GLY A 26 15.55 -10.65 -19.12
CA GLY A 26 14.78 -10.42 -17.90
C GLY A 26 13.33 -10.05 -18.22
N ASP A 27 13.12 -9.08 -19.11
CA ASP A 27 11.79 -8.60 -19.52
C ASP A 27 10.95 -9.67 -20.26
N VAL A 28 11.58 -10.70 -20.82
CA VAL A 28 10.88 -11.78 -21.56
C VAL A 28 10.44 -12.92 -20.63
N LEU A 29 11.01 -13.02 -19.43
CA LEU A 29 10.74 -14.11 -18.48
C LEU A 29 9.96 -13.67 -17.25
N GLU A 30 9.85 -12.36 -16.96
CA GLU A 30 8.98 -11.87 -15.91
C GLU A 30 7.54 -11.84 -16.46
N PRO A 31 6.63 -12.70 -15.97
CA PRO A 31 5.24 -12.63 -16.38
C PRO A 31 4.68 -11.25 -16.02
N ASP A 32 3.85 -10.68 -16.90
CA ASP A 32 3.18 -9.40 -16.65
C ASP A 32 2.51 -9.45 -15.28
N LYS A 33 2.89 -8.53 -14.40
CA LYS A 33 2.29 -8.43 -13.07
C LYS A 33 0.80 -8.11 -13.25
N PRO A 34 -0.11 -8.87 -12.61
CA PRO A 34 -1.53 -8.55 -12.67
C PRO A 34 -1.74 -7.14 -12.15
N THR A 35 -2.47 -6.32 -12.90
CA THR A 35 -2.74 -4.94 -12.50
C THR A 35 -3.84 -4.91 -11.45
N ALA A 36 -3.91 -3.83 -10.68
CA ALA A 36 -5.05 -3.62 -9.81
C ALA A 36 -6.38 -3.56 -10.58
N ALA A 37 -6.41 -2.96 -11.77
CA ALA A 37 -7.61 -2.92 -12.61
C ALA A 37 -8.13 -4.34 -12.96
N ASP A 38 -7.23 -5.29 -13.19
CA ASP A 38 -7.58 -6.70 -13.43
C ASP A 38 -8.29 -7.36 -12.23
N ALA A 39 -8.05 -6.83 -11.01
CA ALA A 39 -8.58 -7.40 -9.77
C ALA A 39 -9.80 -6.63 -9.22
N VAL A 40 -9.82 -5.30 -9.32
CA VAL A 40 -10.86 -4.43 -8.72
C VAL A 40 -11.76 -3.72 -9.75
N GLY A 41 -11.43 -3.75 -11.04
CA GLY A 41 -12.12 -2.98 -12.07
C GLY A 41 -11.73 -1.50 -12.07
N ASP A 42 -12.40 -0.70 -12.90
CA ASP A 42 -12.07 0.73 -13.12
C ASP A 42 -12.42 1.64 -11.92
N GLU A 43 -13.30 1.21 -11.00
CA GLU A 43 -13.73 1.99 -9.84
C GLU A 43 -13.79 1.13 -8.57
N LEU A 44 -13.20 1.64 -7.48
CA LEU A 44 -13.25 0.98 -6.17
C LEU A 44 -14.65 1.03 -5.59
N THR A 45 -15.29 -0.14 -5.61
CA THR A 45 -16.59 -0.34 -4.98
C THR A 45 -16.43 -1.21 -3.73
N CYS A 46 -17.02 -0.74 -2.63
CA CYS A 46 -17.18 -1.57 -1.44
C CYS A 46 -18.16 -2.70 -1.79
N SER A 47 -17.66 -3.92 -1.90
CA SER A 47 -18.52 -5.09 -2.10
C SER A 47 -19.32 -5.36 -0.83
N GLU A 48 -20.61 -5.64 -0.96
CA GLU A 48 -21.50 -5.98 0.15
C GLU A 48 -21.04 -7.24 0.91
N ASP A 49 -20.21 -8.08 0.28
CA ASP A 49 -19.65 -9.30 0.86
C ASP A 49 -18.38 -9.05 1.70
N GLN A 50 -17.81 -7.84 1.65
CA GLN A 50 -16.63 -7.50 2.46
C GLN A 50 -17.03 -7.19 3.91
N SER A 51 -16.82 -8.16 4.78
CA SER A 51 -17.05 -8.00 6.23
C SER A 51 -15.99 -7.15 6.96
N LEU A 52 -14.86 -6.85 6.31
CA LEU A 52 -13.75 -6.10 6.90
C LEU A 52 -13.01 -5.30 5.81
N ALA A 53 -12.75 -4.02 6.09
CA ALA A 53 -11.89 -3.15 5.29
C ALA A 53 -10.61 -2.79 6.06
N GLU A 54 -9.47 -2.77 5.37
CA GLU A 54 -8.16 -2.43 5.94
C GLU A 54 -7.46 -1.32 5.11
N PRO A 55 -8.05 -0.11 5.00
CA PRO A 55 -7.49 0.96 4.17
C PRO A 55 -6.18 1.51 4.74
N LEU A 56 -5.23 1.80 3.84
CA LEU A 56 -3.99 2.49 4.20
C LEU A 56 -4.22 4.01 4.27
N ILE A 57 -3.88 4.61 5.42
CA ILE A 57 -4.06 6.05 5.72
C ILE A 57 -2.76 6.86 5.53
N VAL A 58 -1.96 6.52 4.52
CA VAL A 58 -0.61 7.10 4.36
C VAL A 58 -0.64 8.58 3.98
N ASP A 59 -1.75 9.03 3.42
CA ASP A 59 -1.95 10.39 2.90
C ASP A 59 -2.62 11.34 3.90
N TRP A 60 -3.05 10.82 5.06
CA TRP A 60 -3.70 11.60 6.10
C TRP A 60 -2.81 12.69 6.65
N GLY A 61 -3.44 13.83 6.98
CA GLY A 61 -2.79 14.90 7.71
C GLY A 61 -2.42 14.46 9.14
N SER A 62 -1.61 15.27 9.81
CA SER A 62 -1.35 15.11 11.25
C SER A 62 -2.63 15.15 12.07
N ASP A 63 -3.56 16.00 11.66
CA ASP A 63 -4.77 16.31 12.41
C ASP A 63 -5.73 15.12 12.35
N ASP A 64 -6.02 14.59 11.15
CA ASP A 64 -6.87 13.41 10.97
C ASP A 64 -6.36 12.18 11.77
N ARG A 65 -5.03 11.99 11.79
CA ARG A 65 -4.40 10.92 12.59
C ARG A 65 -4.54 11.17 14.08
N THR A 66 -4.36 12.41 14.51
CA THR A 66 -4.52 12.82 15.91
C THR A 66 -5.96 12.60 16.37
N ASP A 67 -6.95 12.98 15.54
CA ASP A 67 -8.37 12.83 15.86
C ASP A 67 -8.74 11.35 15.99
N LEU A 68 -8.22 10.48 15.10
CA LEU A 68 -8.37 9.04 15.25
C LEU A 68 -7.74 8.54 16.55
N GLU A 69 -6.50 8.93 16.87
CA GLU A 69 -5.82 8.51 18.10
C GLU A 69 -6.58 8.95 19.37
N VAL A 70 -7.09 10.18 19.40
CA VAL A 70 -7.90 10.71 20.50
C VAL A 70 -9.22 9.95 20.63
N ALA A 71 -9.89 9.69 19.51
CA ALA A 71 -11.13 8.92 19.49
C ALA A 71 -10.90 7.49 19.98
N MET A 72 -9.80 6.85 19.57
CA MET A 72 -9.39 5.52 20.04
C MET A 72 -9.05 5.48 21.53
N GLY A 73 -8.47 6.56 22.06
CA GLY A 73 -8.21 6.71 23.50
C GLY A 73 -9.49 6.82 24.34
N SER A 74 -10.59 7.25 23.73
CA SER A 74 -11.86 7.54 24.41
C SER A 74 -12.88 6.40 24.37
N GLY A 75 -12.76 5.48 23.41
CA GLY A 75 -13.69 4.36 23.24
C GLY A 75 -13.53 3.68 21.89
N LEU A 76 -14.52 2.88 21.49
CA LEU A 76 -14.54 2.30 20.15
C LEU A 76 -14.90 3.39 19.13
N VAL A 77 -14.15 3.45 18.03
CA VAL A 77 -14.33 4.50 17.02
C VAL A 77 -15.43 4.09 16.06
N ILE A 78 -16.40 4.97 15.86
CA ILE A 78 -17.42 4.87 14.81
C ILE A 78 -17.00 5.77 13.65
N ALA A 79 -17.14 5.28 12.43
CA ALA A 79 -16.72 5.98 11.23
C ALA A 79 -17.78 5.90 10.12
N SER A 80 -17.73 6.90 9.25
CA SER A 80 -18.30 6.87 7.92
C SER A 80 -17.19 6.48 6.95
N TYR A 81 -17.40 5.38 6.23
CA TYR A 81 -16.50 4.86 5.20
C TYR A 81 -17.31 4.39 4.01
N ASP A 82 -16.90 4.81 2.81
CA ASP A 82 -17.53 4.54 1.51
C ASP A 82 -16.53 4.06 0.45
N CYS A 83 -15.45 3.40 0.89
CA CYS A 83 -14.29 2.99 0.10
C CYS A 83 -13.31 4.10 -0.29
N ASN A 84 -13.80 5.31 -0.59
CA ASN A 84 -12.97 6.41 -1.09
C ASN A 84 -12.74 7.52 -0.05
N SER A 85 -13.59 7.58 0.98
CA SER A 85 -13.48 8.50 2.09
C SER A 85 -13.59 7.78 3.41
N PHE A 86 -12.84 8.23 4.41
CA PHE A 86 -12.92 7.77 5.78
C PHE A 86 -13.05 8.99 6.69
N ARG A 87 -14.05 8.99 7.57
CA ARG A 87 -14.27 10.06 8.55
C ARG A 87 -14.66 9.48 9.89
N VAL A 88 -13.97 9.91 10.93
CA VAL A 88 -14.33 9.62 12.32
C VAL A 88 -15.59 10.40 12.69
N LEU A 89 -16.57 9.73 13.30
CA LEU A 89 -17.77 10.36 13.84
C LEU A 89 -17.57 10.61 15.34
N GLU A 90 -16.91 11.72 15.67
CA GLU A 90 -16.46 12.06 17.03
C GLU A 90 -17.58 12.09 18.08
N SER A 91 -18.79 12.47 17.65
CA SER A 91 -19.98 12.55 18.51
C SER A 91 -20.80 11.26 18.56
N CYS A 92 -20.40 10.22 17.82
CA CYS A 92 -21.01 8.90 17.85
C CYS A 92 -20.19 7.94 18.70
N ARG A 93 -20.81 7.34 19.72
CA ARG A 93 -20.12 6.50 20.69
C ARG A 93 -20.75 5.13 20.80
N VAL A 94 -19.92 4.15 21.17
CA VAL A 94 -20.35 2.82 21.59
C VAL A 94 -19.41 2.29 22.66
N ALA A 95 -19.93 1.48 23.57
CA ALA A 95 -19.14 0.83 24.60
C ALA A 95 -18.08 -0.09 23.97
N GLY A 96 -16.85 0.01 24.48
CA GLY A 96 -15.71 -0.75 24.00
C GLY A 96 -14.42 0.04 24.16
N GLY A 97 -13.34 -0.51 23.64
CA GLY A 97 -12.04 0.15 23.68
C GLY A 97 -10.97 -0.75 23.09
N TYR A 98 -9.72 -0.30 23.16
CA TYR A 98 -8.60 -0.97 22.55
C TYR A 98 -7.56 -1.39 23.57
N ALA A 99 -6.92 -2.52 23.31
CA ALA A 99 -5.66 -2.89 23.95
C ALA A 99 -4.54 -2.80 22.92
N PHE A 100 -3.43 -2.14 23.28
CA PHE A 100 -2.21 -2.21 22.48
C PHE A 100 -1.60 -3.60 22.60
N LYS A 101 -1.26 -4.20 21.45
CA LYS A 101 -0.53 -5.46 21.33
C LYS A 101 0.72 -5.22 20.51
N GLY A 102 1.85 -5.12 21.21
CA GLY A 102 3.16 -5.07 20.57
C GLY A 102 3.47 -6.38 19.87
N VAL A 103 4.13 -6.28 18.72
CA VAL A 103 4.63 -7.42 17.95
C VAL A 103 6.11 -7.21 17.64
N GLY A 104 6.80 -8.26 17.20
CA GLY A 104 8.14 -8.08 16.64
C GLY A 104 8.12 -7.10 15.48
N ARG A 105 9.14 -6.24 15.38
CA ARG A 105 9.33 -5.28 14.29
C ARG A 105 9.20 -6.00 12.94
N LYS A 106 8.29 -5.51 12.09
CA LYS A 106 8.15 -5.97 10.71
C LYS A 106 8.39 -4.80 9.78
N GLU A 107 9.08 -5.07 8.68
CA GLU A 107 9.35 -4.11 7.63
C GLU A 107 8.71 -4.63 6.36
N ASP A 108 7.87 -3.80 5.76
CA ASP A 108 7.13 -4.12 4.55
C ASP A 108 7.32 -2.99 3.54
N VAL A 109 7.54 -3.31 2.27
CA VAL A 109 7.59 -2.33 1.17
C VAL A 109 6.46 -2.64 0.21
N ILE A 110 5.56 -1.67 0.04
CA ILE A 110 4.47 -1.73 -0.93
C ILE A 110 4.91 -0.91 -2.13
N GLN A 111 5.22 -1.57 -3.23
CA GLN A 111 5.54 -0.93 -4.50
C GLN A 111 4.24 -0.72 -5.29
N ILE A 112 3.98 0.53 -5.66
CA ILE A 112 2.80 0.94 -6.44
C ILE A 112 3.28 1.37 -7.83
N VAL A 113 2.81 0.68 -8.87
CA VAL A 113 3.15 0.92 -10.27
C VAL A 113 1.89 1.31 -11.04
N GLY A 114 1.84 2.56 -11.48
CA GLY A 114 0.70 3.06 -12.26
C GLY A 114 -0.54 3.39 -11.44
N ARG A 115 -1.48 4.10 -12.10
CA ARG A 115 -2.62 4.75 -11.42
C ARG A 115 -3.59 3.73 -10.83
N ASP A 116 -3.80 2.62 -11.50
CA ASP A 116 -4.76 1.61 -11.05
C ASP A 116 -4.29 0.99 -9.72
N GLU A 117 -2.99 0.65 -9.60
CA GLU A 117 -2.42 0.16 -8.34
C GLU A 117 -2.45 1.21 -7.25
N LEU A 118 -2.29 2.49 -7.61
CA LEU A 118 -2.38 3.59 -6.65
C LEU A 118 -3.77 3.69 -6.05
N HIS A 119 -4.81 3.65 -6.88
CA HIS A 119 -6.19 3.69 -6.42
C HIS A 119 -6.50 2.46 -5.54
N ALA A 120 -6.07 1.26 -5.95
CA ALA A 120 -6.35 0.04 -5.17
C ALA A 120 -5.65 -0.02 -3.81
N ASN A 121 -4.40 0.44 -3.72
CA ASN A 121 -3.65 0.40 -2.47
C ASN A 121 -3.91 1.62 -1.57
N LEU A 122 -4.11 2.80 -2.16
CA LEU A 122 -4.29 4.07 -1.45
C LEU A 122 -5.60 4.78 -1.82
N PRO A 123 -6.77 4.14 -1.61
CA PRO A 123 -8.04 4.68 -2.09
C PRO A 123 -8.39 6.05 -1.50
N LEU A 124 -7.97 6.33 -0.26
CA LEU A 124 -8.22 7.61 0.42
C LEU A 124 -7.33 8.75 -0.08
N GLY A 125 -6.19 8.41 -0.68
CA GLY A 125 -5.10 9.34 -0.95
C GLY A 125 -4.64 9.42 -2.41
N ALA A 126 -5.24 8.63 -3.29
CA ALA A 126 -4.75 8.46 -4.66
C ALA A 126 -4.54 9.80 -5.38
N ALA A 127 -5.50 10.73 -5.30
CA ALA A 127 -5.40 12.05 -5.92
C ALA A 127 -4.16 12.87 -5.49
N LYS A 128 -3.68 12.70 -4.26
CA LYS A 128 -2.47 13.41 -3.76
C LYS A 128 -1.17 12.84 -4.35
N PHE A 129 -1.19 11.58 -4.79
CA PHE A 129 -0.02 10.85 -5.28
C PHE A 129 0.03 10.71 -6.80
N GLU A 130 -1.08 10.91 -7.52
CA GLU A 130 -1.13 10.82 -8.99
C GLU A 130 -0.05 11.68 -9.65
N ALA A 131 0.11 12.94 -9.24
CA ALA A 131 1.14 13.83 -9.79
C ALA A 131 2.58 13.40 -9.47
N GLY A 132 2.78 12.65 -8.39
CA GLY A 132 4.07 12.02 -8.05
C GLY A 132 4.36 10.86 -8.98
N LEU A 133 3.36 10.02 -9.21
CA LEU A 133 3.44 8.83 -10.06
C LEU A 133 3.54 9.17 -11.56
N ASP A 134 2.97 10.28 -12.03
CA ASP A 134 3.20 10.72 -13.41
C ASP A 134 4.68 11.07 -13.67
N ARG A 135 5.43 11.40 -12.61
CA ARG A 135 6.86 11.75 -12.68
C ARG A 135 7.80 10.57 -12.41
N SER A 136 7.34 9.53 -11.73
CA SER A 136 8.13 8.34 -11.40
C SER A 136 7.40 7.06 -11.81
N SER A 137 8.10 6.07 -12.36
CA SER A 137 7.44 4.82 -12.79
C SER A 137 6.78 4.03 -11.64
N ALA A 138 7.15 4.32 -10.39
CA ALA A 138 6.59 3.68 -9.20
C ALA A 138 6.66 4.61 -7.97
N ILE A 139 5.87 4.27 -6.94
CA ILE A 139 5.95 4.81 -5.58
C ILE A 139 6.19 3.64 -4.63
N ASP A 140 7.27 3.70 -3.86
CA ASP A 140 7.55 2.72 -2.82
C ASP A 140 7.13 3.27 -1.45
N ILE A 141 6.26 2.53 -0.76
CA ILE A 141 5.82 2.85 0.60
C ILE A 141 6.45 1.84 1.54
N ALA A 142 7.50 2.26 2.23
CA ALA A 142 8.17 1.45 3.24
C ALA A 142 7.54 1.69 4.62
N LEU A 143 7.08 0.62 5.26
CA LEU A 143 6.38 0.64 6.54
C LEU A 143 7.15 -0.19 7.57
N VAL A 144 7.21 0.32 8.80
CA VAL A 144 7.72 -0.39 9.97
C VAL A 144 6.58 -0.58 10.95
N THR A 145 6.13 -1.81 11.14
CA THR A 145 5.05 -2.14 12.10
C THR A 145 5.63 -2.58 13.44
N VAL A 146 5.12 -2.01 14.54
CA VAL A 146 5.52 -2.35 15.91
C VAL A 146 4.39 -2.94 16.76
N GLY A 147 3.14 -2.80 16.32
CA GLY A 147 2.00 -3.29 17.07
C GLY A 147 0.67 -2.93 16.43
N LYS A 148 -0.41 -3.19 17.17
CA LYS A 148 -1.75 -2.70 16.84
C LYS A 148 -2.55 -2.42 18.08
N HIS A 149 -3.43 -1.44 17.98
CA HIS A 149 -4.58 -1.31 18.87
C HIS A 149 -5.66 -2.27 18.40
N LEU A 150 -6.16 -3.12 19.29
CA LEU A 150 -7.17 -4.13 18.96
C LEU A 150 -8.33 -4.06 19.95
N SER A 151 -9.55 -3.99 19.42
CA SER A 151 -10.78 -4.15 20.19
C SER A 151 -11.17 -5.63 20.29
N GLN A 152 -11.78 -6.00 21.42
CA GLN A 152 -12.40 -7.33 21.60
C GLN A 152 -13.87 -7.35 21.18
N VAL A 153 -14.43 -6.20 20.79
CA VAL A 153 -15.79 -6.11 20.26
C VAL A 153 -15.82 -6.76 18.87
N ALA A 154 -16.64 -7.80 18.72
CA ALA A 154 -16.75 -8.56 17.48
C ALA A 154 -17.71 -7.90 16.48
N SER A 155 -18.77 -7.27 16.97
CA SER A 155 -19.76 -6.58 16.15
C SER A 155 -20.42 -5.45 16.95
N VAL A 156 -20.93 -4.46 16.23
CA VAL A 156 -21.69 -3.33 16.77
C VAL A 156 -23.00 -3.25 16.00
N SER A 157 -24.11 -3.18 16.73
CA SER A 157 -25.44 -2.95 16.17
C SER A 157 -25.85 -1.48 16.34
N ARG A 158 -26.73 -0.98 15.45
CA ARG A 158 -27.18 0.42 15.49
C ARG A 158 -27.81 0.84 16.81
N VAL A 159 -28.46 -0.09 17.53
CA VAL A 159 -29.12 0.20 18.82
C VAL A 159 -28.13 0.43 19.97
N GLN A 160 -26.85 0.10 19.80
CA GLN A 160 -25.80 0.34 20.79
C GLN A 160 -25.11 1.69 20.59
N LEU A 161 -25.42 2.40 19.50
CA LEU A 161 -24.83 3.68 19.18
C LEU A 161 -25.51 4.80 19.98
N GLU A 162 -24.71 5.69 20.54
CA GLU A 162 -25.17 6.81 21.36
C GLU A 162 -24.58 8.13 20.86
N GLY A 163 -25.40 9.18 20.81
CA GLY A 163 -25.00 10.52 20.35
C GLY A 163 -25.43 10.78 18.91
N ASP A 164 -24.62 11.56 18.19
CA ASP A 164 -24.88 11.90 16.79
C ASP A 164 -24.20 10.89 15.86
N CYS A 165 -25.00 9.93 15.39
CA CYS A 165 -24.54 8.75 14.66
C CYS A 165 -25.09 8.67 13.23
N GLU A 166 -25.62 9.78 12.71
CA GLU A 166 -26.02 9.87 11.31
C GLU A 166 -24.80 9.62 10.40
N GLY A 167 -24.99 8.83 9.35
CA GLY A 167 -23.89 8.47 8.43
C GLY A 167 -22.92 7.40 8.94
N ALA A 168 -23.15 6.80 10.11
CA ALA A 168 -22.35 5.69 10.61
C ALA A 168 -22.51 4.44 9.72
N THR A 169 -21.38 3.95 9.19
CA THR A 169 -21.31 2.74 8.36
C THR A 169 -20.42 1.66 8.99
N HIS A 170 -19.33 2.04 9.68
CA HIS A 170 -18.34 1.11 10.22
C HIS A 170 -17.96 1.46 11.66
N PHE A 171 -17.38 0.49 12.37
CA PHE A 171 -16.57 0.74 13.56
C PHE A 171 -15.14 0.28 13.31
N VAL A 172 -14.16 0.95 13.91
CA VAL A 172 -12.76 0.56 13.78
C VAL A 172 -12.48 -0.59 14.74
N ARG A 173 -12.19 -1.78 14.21
CA ARG A 173 -11.86 -2.94 15.03
C ARG A 173 -10.41 -2.95 15.49
N SER A 174 -9.51 -2.45 14.66
CA SER A 174 -8.09 -2.32 14.97
C SER A 174 -7.41 -1.25 14.13
N ALA A 175 -6.33 -0.69 14.66
CA ALA A 175 -5.41 0.18 13.94
C ALA A 175 -3.98 -0.32 14.13
N ILE A 176 -3.23 -0.45 13.04
CA ILE A 176 -1.81 -0.81 13.06
C ILE A 176 -1.00 0.41 13.47
N VAL A 177 -0.02 0.20 14.35
CA VAL A 177 0.90 1.24 14.83
C VAL A 177 2.28 0.97 14.28
N GLY A 178 2.88 2.00 13.71
CA GLY A 178 4.15 1.92 13.01
C GLY A 178 4.68 3.28 12.61
N ALA A 179 5.66 3.26 11.70
CA ALA A 179 6.24 4.44 11.08
C ALA A 179 6.54 4.16 9.61
N PHE A 180 6.75 5.23 8.84
CA PHE A 180 7.37 5.10 7.53
C PHE A 180 8.86 4.86 7.71
N ALA A 181 9.43 3.90 6.98
CA ALA A 181 10.87 3.75 6.89
C ALA A 181 11.41 4.81 5.91
N VAL A 182 12.60 5.35 6.22
CA VAL A 182 13.33 6.32 5.37
C VAL A 182 14.62 5.71 4.86
#